data_AF-A0A938AWP0-F1
#
_entry.id   AF-A0A938AWP0-F1
#
_cell.length_a   1.000
_cell.length_b   1.000
_cell.length_c   1.000
_cell.angle_alpha   90.00
_cell.angle_beta   90.00
_cell.angle_gamma   90.00
#
_symmetry.space_group_name_H-M   'P 1'
#
loop_
_entity.id
_entity.type
_entity.pdbx_description
1 polymer ?
#
loop_
_entity_poly.entity_id
_entity_poly.type
_entity_poly.pdbx_seq_one_letter_code
_entity_poly.pdbx_strand_id
1 'polypeptide(L)' 'MNDREAELRHKILNLKKKRNAVILVHNYQLGEVQDIGDFIGDSLELSQNAAKTDADVI' A
#
# COMPACT_ATOMS: atom_id res chain seq x y z
N MET A 1 0.35 -11.34 17.37
CA MET A 1 1.02 -10.66 16.24
C MET A 1 2.45 -11.19 16.22
N ASN A 2 2.92 -11.71 15.09
CA ASN A 2 4.27 -12.28 14.99
C ASN A 2 5.30 -11.14 14.95
N ASP A 3 6.35 -11.19 15.77
CA ASP A 3 7.38 -10.14 15.81
C ASP A 3 7.98 -9.85 14.44
N ARG A 4 8.11 -10.88 13.59
CA ARG A 4 8.61 -10.75 12.23
C ARG A 4 7.68 -9.97 11.30
N GLU A 5 6.37 -10.10 11.49
CA GLU A 5 5.35 -9.41 10.70
C GLU A 5 5.34 -7.91 11.02
N ALA A 6 5.42 -7.58 12.31
CA ALA A 6 5.55 -6.19 12.77
C ALA A 6 6.83 -5.54 12.23
N GLU A 7 7.96 -6.26 12.24
CA GLU A 7 9.22 -5.77 11.66
C GLU A 7 9.11 -5.54 10.14
N LEU A 8 8.47 -6.46 9.42
CA LEU A 8 8.25 -6.34 7.98
C LEU A 8 7.37 -5.14 7.65
N ARG A 9 6.24 -4.97 8.34
CA ARG A 9 5.34 -3.83 8.20
C ARG A 9 6.07 -2.51 8.41
N HIS A 10 6.88 -2.42 9.46
CA HIS A 10 7.67 -1.22 9.74
C HIS A 10 8.68 -0.92 8.62
N LYS A 11 9.38 -1.94 8.09
CA LYS A 11 10.30 -1.78 6.96
C LYS A 11 9.59 -1.28 5.70
N ILE A 12 8.42 -1.84 5.37
CA ILE A 12 7.63 -1.42 4.21
C ILE A 12 7.18 0.03 4.34
N LEU A 13 6.62 0.42 5.49
CA LEU A 13 6.17 1.81 5.73
C LEU A 13 7.34 2.81 5.66
N ASN A 14 8.50 2.44 6.19
CA ASN A 14 9.71 3.27 6.08
C ASN A 14 10.16 3.43 4.63
N LEU A 15 10.13 2.36 3.82
CA LEU A 15 10.50 2.42 2.41
C LEU A 15 9.49 3.23 1.60
N LYS A 16 8.19 3.07 1.86
CA LYS A 16 7.11 3.85 1.26
C LYS A 16 7.37 5.34 1.42
N LYS A 17 7.65 5.78 2.65
CA LYS A 17 7.97 7.19 2.94
C LYS A 17 9.25 7.66 2.25
N LYS A 18 10.32 6.86 2.28
CA LYS A 18 11.61 7.20 1.64
C LYS A 18 11.50 7.37 0.13
N ARG A 19 10.56 6.65 -0.50
CA ARG A 19 10.35 6.67 -1.94
C ARG A 19 9.21 7.57 -2.39
N ASN A 20 8.56 8.29 -1.46
CA ASN A 20 7.33 9.02 -1.74
C ASN A 20 6.33 8.14 -2.53
N ALA A 21 6.13 6.91 -2.05
CA ALA A 21 5.33 5.91 -2.74
C ALA A 21 3.90 5.85 -2.19
N VAL A 22 2.97 5.41 -3.03
CA VAL A 22 1.59 5.05 -2.65
C VAL A 22 1.39 3.55 -2.86
N ILE A 23 0.68 2.88 -1.94
CA ILE A 23 0.37 1.45 -2.08
C ILE A 23 -1.11 1.28 -2.43
N LEU A 24 -1.38 0.85 -3.66
CA LEU A 24 -2.73 0.53 -4.16
C LEU A 24 -3.01 -0.97 -3.97
N VAL A 25 -4.11 -1.31 -3.31
CA VAL A 25 -4.41 -2.70 -2.94
C VAL A 25 -5.77 -3.13 -3.49
N HIS A 26 -5.82 -4.24 -4.22
CA HIS A 26 -7.08 -4.81 -4.68
C HIS A 26 -7.84 -5.49 -3.54
N ASN A 27 -9.16 -5.44 -3.57
CA ASN A 27 -10.07 -6.09 -2.59
C ASN A 27 -9.82 -7.60 -2.34
N TYR A 28 -9.07 -8.26 -3.22
CA TYR A 28 -8.77 -9.70 -3.13
C TYR A 28 -7.44 -10.02 -2.44
N GLN A 29 -6.69 -9.00 -2.03
CA GLN A 29 -5.43 -9.21 -1.32
C GLN A 29 -5.65 -9.65 0.12
N LEU A 30 -4.65 -10.29 0.71
CA LEU A 30 -4.69 -10.71 2.11
C LEU A 30 -4.86 -9.50 3.04
N GLY A 31 -5.48 -9.71 4.21
CA GLY A 31 -5.74 -8.64 5.18
C GLY A 31 -4.47 -7.90 5.61
N GLU A 32 -3.38 -8.62 5.83
CA GLU A 32 -2.07 -8.02 6.18
C GLU A 32 -1.51 -7.08 5.09
N VAL A 33 -1.89 -7.29 3.82
CA VAL A 33 -1.53 -6.40 2.69
C VAL A 33 -2.48 -5.22 2.61
N GLN A 34 -3.78 -5.44 2.86
CA GLN A 34 -4.77 -4.36 2.94
C GLN A 34 -4.43 -3.38 4.08
N ASP A 35 -3.95 -3.88 5.23
CA ASP A 35 -3.56 -3.09 6.41
C ASP A 35 -2.41 -2.09 6.17
N ILE A 36 -1.66 -2.24 5.07
CA ILE A 36 -0.58 -1.33 4.67
C ILE A 36 -0.90 -0.52 3.39
N GLY A 37 -2.05 -0.78 2.76
CA GLY A 37 -2.52 -0.04 1.59
C GLY A 37 -2.92 1.39 1.94
N ASP A 38 -2.61 2.33 1.05
CA ASP A 38 -3.12 3.69 1.14
C ASP A 38 -4.54 3.79 0.56
N PHE A 39 -4.81 3.01 -0.47
CA PHE A 39 -6.12 2.89 -1.10
C PHE A 39 -6.44 1.42 -1.34
N ILE A 40 -7.65 1.02 -0.99
CA ILE A 40 -8.17 -0.33 -1.19
C ILE A 40 -9.41 -0.20 -2.06
N GLY A 41 -9.47 -0.95 -3.16
CA GLY A 41 -10.60 -0.84 -4.07
C GLY A 41 -10.61 -1.89 -5.18
N ASP A 42 -11.56 -1.72 -6.09
CA ASP A 42 -11.63 -2.50 -7.32
C ASP A 42 -10.76 -1.89 -8.44
N SER A 43 -10.81 -2.48 -9.63
CA SER A 43 -9.98 -2.02 -10.76
C SER A 43 -10.24 -0.57 -11.18
N LEU A 44 -11.48 -0.10 -11.12
CA LEU A 44 -11.83 1.26 -11.54
C LEU A 44 -11.36 2.27 -10.50
N GLU A 45 -11.65 2.00 -9.24
CA GLU A 45 -11.24 2.86 -8.13
C GLU A 45 -9.72 2.98 -8.03
N LEU A 46 -8.99 1.87 -8.15
CA LEU A 46 -7.52 1.90 -8.13
C LEU A 46 -6.96 2.66 -9.33
N SER A 47 -7.53 2.50 -10.52
CA SER A 47 -7.10 3.26 -11.71
C SER A 47 -7.31 4.77 -11.54
N GLN A 48 -8.44 5.17 -10.95
CA GLN A 48 -8.71 6.58 -10.67
C GLN A 48 -7.76 7.16 -9.61
N ASN A 49 -7.41 6.39 -8.58
CA ASN A 49 -6.44 6.82 -7.57
C ASN A 49 -5.01 6.89 -8.13
N ALA A 50 -4.62 5.93 -8.96
CA ALA A 50 -3.33 5.94 -9.67
C ALA A 50 -3.19 7.17 -10.58
N ALA A 51 -4.27 7.58 -11.26
CA ALA A 51 -4.24 8.76 -12.12
C ALA A 51 -4.19 10.10 -11.36
N LYS A 52 -4.54 10.12 -10.07
CA LYS A 52 -4.62 11.33 -9.24
C LYS A 52 -3.44 11.52 -8.28
N THR A 53 -2.58 10.51 -8.12
CA THR A 53 -1.50 10.56 -7.15
C THR A 53 -0.32 11.39 -7.65
N ASP A 54 0.28 12.16 -6.75
CA ASP A 54 1.56 12.87 -6.97
C ASP A 54 2.77 12.08 -6.44
N ALA A 55 2.56 10.81 -6.07
CA ALA A 55 3.60 9.91 -5.61
C ALA A 55 4.60 9.58 -6.72
N ASP A 56 5.88 9.49 -6.38
CA ASP A 56 6.94 9.15 -7.33
C ASP A 56 6.93 7.66 -7.71
N VAL A 57 6.30 6.82 -6.89
CA VAL A 57 6.24 5.36 -7.05
C VAL A 57 4.84 4.84 -6.67
N ILE A 58 4.34 3.88 -7.45
CA ILE A 58 3.13 3.09 -7.18
C ILE A 58 3.54 1.62 -7.04
#